data_AF-A0A0C9XYI0-F1
#
_entry.id   AF-A0A0C9XYI0-F1
#
_cell.length_a   1.000
_cell.length_b   1.000
_cell.length_c   1.000
_cell.angle_alpha   90.00
_cell.angle_beta   90.00
_cell.angle_gamma   90.00
#
_symmetry.space_group_name_H-M   'P 1'
#
loop_
_entity.id
_entity.type
_entity.pdbx_description
1 polymer ?
#
loop_
_entity_poly.entity_id
_entity_poly.type
_entity_poly.pdbx_seq_one_letter_code
_entity_poly.pdbx_strand_id
1 'polypeptide(L)'
;MGQKPGTTEIHAERCRFDGMKNDIVIVDTPSFDTNEEGPDGETEVKKWMDSNYTKPCKAAGVLYMHNVASNPDDPGLKVSNHLGAFRRTCRPKLIPRVIQVVPTLDHGARLLQEKIITRVTHLGLQANDEGAQLCNASAGYTFDGQPGTAWDIIQGLLSRLNL
;
A
#
# COMPACT_ATOMS: atom_id res chain seq x y z
N MET A 1 -14.15 -13.24 4.36
CA MET A 1 -13.09 -14.03 3.71
C MET A 1 -12.34 -13.07 2.82
N GLY A 2 -11.04 -12.92 3.06
CA GLY A 2 -10.17 -12.01 2.32
C GLY A 2 -10.11 -12.41 0.85
N GLN A 3 -9.72 -11.47 -0.01
CA GLN A 3 -9.49 -11.77 -1.43
C GLN A 3 -8.15 -12.45 -1.60
N LYS A 4 -8.05 -13.39 -2.55
CA LYS A 4 -6.77 -13.97 -2.98
C LYS A 4 -5.80 -12.85 -3.39
N PRO A 5 -4.52 -12.90 -2.97
CA PRO A 5 -3.54 -11.89 -3.36
C PRO A 5 -3.46 -11.77 -4.88
N GLY A 6 -3.53 -10.53 -5.39
CA GLY A 6 -3.30 -10.26 -6.81
C GLY A 6 -1.86 -10.51 -7.24
N THR A 7 -0.92 -10.39 -6.29
CA THR A 7 0.52 -10.62 -6.46
C THR A 7 0.96 -11.77 -5.56
N THR A 8 1.64 -12.77 -6.13
CA THR A 8 2.17 -13.94 -5.40
C THR A 8 3.68 -13.91 -5.22
N GLU A 9 4.38 -13.05 -5.95
CA GLU A 9 5.84 -12.91 -5.93
C GLU A 9 6.24 -11.44 -5.88
N ILE A 10 7.38 -11.14 -5.28
CA ILE A 10 7.86 -9.76 -5.20
C ILE A 10 8.41 -9.31 -6.55
N HIS A 11 7.89 -8.18 -7.02
CA HIS A 11 8.39 -7.51 -8.21
C HIS A 11 9.03 -6.20 -7.78
N ALA A 12 10.28 -5.98 -8.18
CA ALA A 12 10.99 -4.76 -7.85
C ALA A 12 11.58 -4.11 -9.10
N GLU A 13 11.28 -2.84 -9.32
CA GLU A 13 11.76 -2.09 -10.46
C GLU A 13 12.56 -0.87 -10.00
N ARG A 14 13.73 -0.68 -10.59
CA ARG A 14 14.56 0.50 -10.36
C ARG A 14 14.24 1.56 -11.39
N CYS A 15 13.63 2.65 -10.96
CA CYS A 15 13.26 3.79 -11.78
C CYS A 15 14.23 4.95 -11.53
N ARG A 16 14.65 5.60 -12.62
CA ARG A 16 15.36 6.87 -12.56
C ARG A 16 14.44 7.96 -13.12
N PHE A 17 14.10 8.91 -12.26
CA PHE A 17 13.24 10.02 -12.65
C PHE A 17 14.07 11.26 -12.91
N ASP A 18 13.75 11.97 -13.99
CA ASP A 18 14.43 13.20 -14.36
C ASP A 18 14.33 14.23 -13.23
N GLY A 19 15.46 14.84 -12.87
CA GLY A 19 15.56 15.79 -11.78
C GLY A 19 15.76 15.16 -10.39
N MET A 20 15.63 13.84 -10.22
CA MET A 20 15.91 13.16 -8.95
C MET A 20 17.35 12.65 -8.90
N LYS A 21 18.05 12.93 -7.79
CA LYS A 21 19.45 12.54 -7.60
C LYS A 21 19.64 11.06 -7.26
N ASN A 22 18.60 10.40 -6.78
CA ASN A 22 18.66 9.03 -6.30
C ASN A 22 17.77 8.15 -7.17
N ASP A 23 18.24 6.93 -7.47
CA ASP A 23 17.39 5.91 -8.05
C ASP A 23 16.28 5.54 -7.05
N ILE A 24 15.07 5.34 -7.55
CA ILE A 24 13.92 4.89 -6.77
C ILE A 24 13.70 3.43 -7.09
N VAL A 25 13.47 2.61 -6.05
CA VAL A 25 13.05 1.22 -6.24
C VAL A 25 11.60 1.11 -5.82
N ILE A 26 10.74 0.78 -6.78
CA ILE A 26 9.33 0.44 -6.52
C ILE A 26 9.29 -1.06 -6.26
N VAL A 27 8.62 -1.46 -5.19
CA VAL A 27 8.50 -2.87 -4.80
C VAL A 27 7.02 -3.19 -4.67
N ASP A 28 6.52 -4.04 -5.55
CA ASP A 28 5.20 -4.66 -5.43
C ASP A 28 5.33 -5.96 -4.63
N THR A 29 4.40 -6.17 -3.71
CA THR A 29 4.46 -7.24 -2.71
C THR A 29 3.15 -8.01 -2.65
N PRO A 30 3.19 -9.33 -2.35
CA PRO A 30 2.00 -10.03 -1.89
C PRO A 30 1.36 -9.35 -0.68
N SER A 31 0.07 -9.61 -0.46
CA SER A 31 -0.65 -9.07 0.70
C SER A 31 -0.10 -9.65 2.01
N PHE A 32 -0.13 -8.81 3.05
CA PHE A 32 0.22 -9.19 4.43
C PHE A 32 -1.04 -9.68 5.17
N ASP A 33 -0.87 -10.37 6.29
CA ASP A 33 -1.98 -10.79 7.17
C ASP A 33 -3.12 -11.55 6.45
N THR A 34 -2.77 -12.43 5.51
CA THR A 34 -3.76 -13.22 4.76
C THR A 34 -4.05 -14.55 5.45
N ASN A 35 -5.32 -14.83 5.75
CA ASN A 35 -5.78 -16.08 6.37
C ASN A 35 -5.84 -17.28 5.38
N GLU A 36 -5.32 -17.17 4.16
CA GLU A 36 -5.49 -18.16 3.08
C GLU A 36 -4.23 -19.01 2.82
N GLU A 37 -4.45 -20.18 2.20
CA GLU A 37 -3.42 -21.00 1.55
C GLU A 37 -2.83 -20.26 0.32
N GLY A 38 -1.99 -19.27 0.57
CA GLY A 38 -1.24 -18.51 -0.42
C GLY A 38 0.18 -18.24 0.06
N PRO A 39 1.06 -17.66 -0.78
CA PRO A 39 2.38 -17.26 -0.32
C PRO A 39 2.21 -16.24 0.81
N ASP A 40 2.79 -16.56 1.96
CA ASP A 40 2.86 -15.62 3.08
C ASP A 40 3.70 -14.42 2.65
N GLY A 41 3.03 -13.29 2.40
CA GLY A 41 3.68 -12.05 1.96
C GLY A 41 4.76 -11.59 2.93
N GLU A 42 4.64 -11.94 4.20
CA GLU A 42 5.65 -11.64 5.22
C GLU A 42 6.93 -12.45 4.98
N THR A 43 6.78 -13.75 4.72
CA THR A 43 7.91 -14.62 4.37
C THR A 43 8.59 -14.19 3.08
N GLU A 44 7.83 -13.88 2.02
CA GLU A 44 8.41 -13.44 0.75
C GLU A 44 9.14 -12.08 0.90
N VAL A 45 8.53 -11.11 1.58
CA VAL A 45 9.15 -9.79 1.79
C VAL A 45 10.40 -9.90 2.64
N LYS A 46 10.38 -10.73 3.68
CA LYS A 46 11.57 -10.98 4.50
C LYS A 46 12.71 -11.56 3.68
N LYS A 47 12.44 -12.60 2.89
CA LYS A 47 13.43 -13.25 2.02
C LYS A 47 14.01 -12.28 0.99
N TRP A 48 13.17 -11.47 0.36
CA TRP A 48 13.60 -10.47 -0.60
C TRP A 48 14.45 -9.37 0.05
N MET A 49 14.03 -8.85 1.19
CA MET A 49 14.78 -7.85 1.97
C MET A 49 16.15 -8.40 2.39
N ASP A 50 16.22 -9.64 2.84
CA ASP A 50 17.48 -10.25 3.28
C ASP A 50 18.48 -10.42 2.13
N SER A 51 17.99 -10.65 0.91
CA SER A 51 18.82 -10.84 -0.28
C SER A 51 19.22 -9.52 -0.95
N ASN A 52 18.32 -8.51 -0.95
CA ASN A 52 18.47 -7.31 -1.78
C ASN A 52 18.77 -6.04 -0.98
N TYR A 53 18.34 -5.97 0.29
CA TYR A 53 18.54 -4.79 1.14
C TYR A 53 19.88 -4.86 1.87
N THR A 54 20.97 -4.72 1.10
CA THR A 54 22.35 -4.76 1.62
C THR A 54 22.86 -3.41 2.12
N LYS A 55 22.22 -2.31 1.69
CA LYS A 55 22.55 -0.94 2.09
C LYS A 55 21.30 -0.22 2.58
N PRO A 56 21.41 0.65 3.60
CA PRO A 56 20.28 1.47 4.03
C PRO A 56 19.76 2.35 2.89
N CYS A 57 18.44 2.39 2.67
CA CYS A 57 17.83 3.38 1.80
C CYS A 57 17.81 4.75 2.49
N LYS A 58 17.92 5.83 1.70
CA LYS A 58 17.84 7.22 2.21
C LYS A 58 16.48 7.51 2.86
N ALA A 59 15.40 7.00 2.26
CA ALA A 59 14.03 7.12 2.73
C ALA A 59 13.22 5.95 2.16
N ALA A 60 12.12 5.61 2.84
CA ALA A 60 11.14 4.63 2.38
C ALA A 60 9.74 5.21 2.57
N GLY A 61 8.86 4.91 1.63
CA GLY A 61 7.43 5.18 1.70
C GLY A 61 6.65 3.92 1.38
N VAL A 62 5.40 3.85 1.80
CA VAL A 62 4.50 2.72 1.55
C VAL A 62 3.21 3.24 0.92
N LEU A 63 2.78 2.60 -0.17
CA LEU A 63 1.42 2.69 -0.68
C LEU A 63 0.68 1.42 -0.26
N TYR A 64 -0.28 1.54 0.65
CA TYR A 64 -1.15 0.44 1.06
C TYR A 64 -2.47 0.55 0.31
N MET A 65 -2.69 -0.32 -0.68
CA MET A 65 -3.91 -0.32 -1.47
C MET A 65 -5.00 -1.09 -0.73
N HIS A 66 -6.18 -0.47 -0.57
CA HIS A 66 -7.27 -1.06 0.21
C HIS A 66 -8.59 -1.00 -0.55
N ASN A 67 -9.13 -2.18 -0.86
CA ASN A 67 -10.38 -2.33 -1.59
C ASN A 67 -11.59 -1.99 -0.71
N VAL A 68 -12.24 -0.86 -0.99
CA VAL A 68 -13.41 -0.41 -0.24
C VAL A 68 -14.68 -1.18 -0.61
N ALA A 69 -14.65 -2.06 -1.61
CA ALA A 69 -15.76 -2.98 -1.90
C ALA A 69 -15.90 -4.09 -0.84
N SER A 70 -14.81 -4.42 -0.15
CA SER A 70 -14.75 -5.49 0.84
C SER A 70 -15.68 -5.26 2.04
N ASN A 71 -15.90 -6.32 2.82
CA ASN A 71 -16.68 -6.23 4.06
C ASN A 71 -15.92 -5.38 5.09
N PRO A 72 -16.43 -4.19 5.49
CA PRO A 72 -15.73 -3.32 6.44
C PRO A 72 -15.63 -3.92 7.85
N ASP A 73 -16.49 -4.90 8.17
CA ASP A 73 -16.52 -5.56 9.47
C ASP A 73 -15.63 -6.82 9.51
N ASP A 74 -14.97 -7.19 8.40
CA ASP A 74 -14.06 -8.33 8.38
C ASP A 74 -12.79 -7.97 9.19
N PRO A 75 -12.53 -8.63 10.32
CA PRO A 75 -11.39 -8.30 11.17
C PRO A 75 -10.05 -8.55 10.48
N GLY A 76 -10.00 -9.43 9.47
CA GLY A 76 -8.79 -9.69 8.67
C GLY A 76 -8.49 -8.61 7.64
N LEU A 77 -9.36 -7.61 7.47
CA LEU A 77 -9.13 -6.48 6.57
C LEU A 77 -8.81 -5.18 7.30
N LYS A 78 -8.67 -5.21 8.63
CA LYS A 78 -8.30 -4.03 9.41
C LYS A 78 -6.92 -3.54 9.02
N VAL A 79 -6.80 -2.24 8.74
CA VAL A 79 -5.53 -1.58 8.36
C VAL A 79 -4.42 -1.87 9.38
N SER A 80 -4.78 -1.90 10.68
CA SER A 80 -3.89 -2.18 11.79
C SER A 80 -3.15 -3.51 11.67
N ASN A 81 -3.83 -4.56 11.19
CA ASN A 81 -3.20 -5.87 11.12
C ASN A 81 -2.17 -5.91 10.00
N HIS A 82 -2.53 -5.40 8.83
CA HIS A 82 -1.68 -5.36 7.63
C HIS A 82 -0.43 -4.49 7.85
N LEU A 83 -0.62 -3.27 8.36
CA LEU A 83 0.51 -2.39 8.67
C LEU A 83 1.34 -2.91 9.85
N GLY A 84 0.70 -3.54 10.84
CA GLY A 84 1.38 -4.21 11.94
C GLY A 84 2.27 -5.36 11.46
N ALA A 85 1.75 -6.21 10.57
CA ALA A 85 2.50 -7.29 9.94
C ALA A 85 3.68 -6.75 9.13
N PHE A 86 3.44 -5.75 8.27
CA PHE A 86 4.51 -5.08 7.52
C PHE A 86 5.64 -4.57 8.42
N ARG A 87 5.30 -3.89 9.53
CA ARG A 87 6.29 -3.36 10.49
C ARG A 87 7.10 -4.45 11.19
N ARG A 88 6.48 -5.60 11.49
CA ARG A 88 7.17 -6.75 12.11
C ARG A 88 8.09 -7.47 11.14
N THR A 89 7.73 -7.49 9.86
CA THR A 89 8.47 -8.18 8.80
C THR A 89 9.66 -7.38 8.30
N CYS A 90 9.50 -6.05 8.17
CA CYS A 90 10.55 -5.19 7.67
C CYS A 90 11.77 -5.17 8.60
N ARG A 91 12.96 -5.01 8.02
CA ARG A 91 14.19 -4.91 8.82
C ARG A 91 14.11 -3.71 9.77
N PRO A 92 14.65 -3.80 11.01
CA PRO A 92 14.55 -2.73 12.01
C PRO A 92 15.06 -1.34 11.56
N LYS A 93 15.94 -1.31 10.55
CA LYS A 93 16.49 -0.06 9.98
C LYS A 93 15.67 0.52 8.83
N LEU A 94 14.66 -0.20 8.33
CA LEU A 94 13.73 0.28 7.32
C LEU A 94 12.47 0.80 8.03
N ILE A 95 12.47 2.09 8.35
CA ILE A 95 11.31 2.76 8.95
C ILE A 95 10.70 3.65 7.86
N PRO A 96 9.49 3.34 7.36
CA PRO A 96 8.81 4.20 6.41
C PRO A 96 8.57 5.57 7.02
N ARG A 97 8.91 6.63 6.28
CA ARG A 97 8.62 8.01 6.69
C ARG A 97 7.18 8.40 6.40
N VAL A 98 6.60 7.80 5.35
CA VAL A 98 5.26 8.08 4.88
C VAL A 98 4.59 6.76 4.55
N ILE A 99 3.38 6.57 5.08
CA ILE A 99 2.49 5.47 4.70
C ILE A 99 1.22 6.12 4.18
N GLN A 100 0.89 5.85 2.92
CA GLN A 100 -0.34 6.32 2.29
C GLN A 100 -1.27 5.15 2.05
N VAL A 101 -2.51 5.26 2.51
CA VAL A 101 -3.58 4.29 2.24
C VAL A 101 -4.33 4.76 1.00
N VAL A 102 -4.29 3.97 -0.06
CA VAL A 102 -4.92 4.28 -1.35
C VAL A 102 -6.23 3.49 -1.45
N PRO A 103 -7.40 4.16 -1.41
CA PRO A 103 -8.67 3.46 -1.57
C PRO A 103 -8.80 2.95 -3.01
N THR A 104 -9.14 1.68 -3.18
CA THR A 104 -9.40 1.07 -4.49
C THR A 104 -10.80 0.50 -4.54
N LEU A 105 -11.29 0.26 -5.75
CA LEU A 105 -12.58 -0.39 -5.98
C LEU A 105 -12.39 -1.46 -7.05
N ASP A 106 -12.77 -2.69 -6.74
CA ASP A 106 -12.71 -3.76 -7.74
C ASP A 106 -13.55 -3.43 -8.97
N HIS A 107 -13.04 -3.81 -10.14
CA HIS A 107 -13.66 -3.52 -11.44
C HIS A 107 -15.12 -4.02 -11.57
N GLY A 108 -15.50 -5.05 -10.80
CA GLY A 108 -16.88 -5.59 -10.78
C GLY A 108 -17.77 -5.07 -9.65
N ALA A 109 -17.23 -4.28 -8.70
CA ALA A 109 -17.98 -3.85 -7.54
C ALA A 109 -19.02 -2.78 -7.92
N ARG A 110 -20.28 -3.03 -7.52
CA ARG A 110 -21.38 -2.08 -7.68
C ARG A 110 -21.78 -1.53 -6.33
N LEU A 111 -21.20 -0.39 -5.96
CA LEU A 111 -21.57 0.34 -4.76
C LEU A 111 -22.15 1.71 -5.13
N LEU A 112 -23.16 2.13 -4.37
CA LEU A 112 -23.65 3.50 -4.44
C LEU A 112 -22.57 4.46 -3.95
N GLN A 113 -22.49 5.65 -4.55
CA GLN A 113 -21.48 6.66 -4.22
C GLN A 113 -21.47 7.01 -2.72
N GLU A 114 -22.65 7.12 -2.10
CA GLU A 114 -22.78 7.38 -0.65
C GLU A 114 -22.13 6.27 0.21
N LYS A 115 -22.24 5.01 -0.24
CA LYS A 115 -21.57 3.89 0.43
C LYS A 115 -20.07 3.95 0.25
N ILE A 116 -19.59 4.33 -0.93
CA ILE A 116 -18.16 4.52 -1.19
C ILE A 116 -17.60 5.63 -0.27
N ILE A 117 -18.27 6.78 -0.20
CA ILE A 117 -17.87 7.90 0.65
C ILE A 117 -17.79 7.47 2.12
N THR A 118 -18.83 6.78 2.61
CA THR A 118 -18.87 6.28 3.99
C THR A 118 -17.70 5.34 4.28
N ARG A 119 -17.42 4.41 3.37
CA ARG A 119 -16.34 3.42 3.53
C ARG A 119 -14.95 4.05 3.44
N VAL A 120 -14.73 4.99 2.51
CA VAL A 120 -13.48 5.73 2.40
C VAL A 120 -13.25 6.61 3.64
N THR A 121 -14.30 7.22 4.19
CA THR A 121 -14.22 7.99 5.43
C THR A 121 -13.80 7.10 6.60
N HIS A 122 -14.44 5.93 6.75
CA HIS A 122 -14.08 4.96 7.77
C HIS A 122 -12.64 4.43 7.61
N LEU A 123 -12.21 4.16 6.38
CA LEU A 123 -10.83 3.78 6.07
C LEU A 123 -9.83 4.88 6.47
N GLY A 124 -10.19 6.14 6.26
CA GLY A 124 -9.39 7.28 6.68
C GLY A 124 -9.17 7.35 8.20
N LEU A 125 -10.19 7.02 8.99
CA LEU A 125 -10.05 6.92 10.44
C LEU A 125 -9.07 5.81 10.84
N GLN A 126 -9.22 4.61 10.27
CA GLN A 126 -8.30 3.50 10.52
C GLN A 126 -6.85 3.83 10.10
N ALA A 127 -6.67 4.53 8.98
CA ALA A 127 -5.36 4.95 8.53
C ALA A 127 -4.71 5.92 9.54
N ASN A 128 -5.47 6.90 10.02
CA ASN A 128 -4.98 7.89 10.98
C ASN A 128 -4.59 7.27 12.32
N ASP A 129 -5.38 6.31 12.82
CA ASP A 129 -5.07 5.58 14.05
C ASP A 129 -3.72 4.84 13.97
N GLU A 130 -3.33 4.43 12.76
CA GLU A 130 -2.06 3.78 12.47
C GLU A 130 -0.93 4.74 12.08
N GLY A 131 -1.15 6.06 12.16
CA GLY A 131 -0.19 7.08 11.71
C GLY A 131 0.06 7.08 10.20
N ALA A 132 -0.82 6.44 9.43
CA ALA A 132 -0.86 6.50 7.98
C ALA A 132 -1.78 7.64 7.52
N GLN A 133 -1.72 7.98 6.23
CA GLN A 133 -2.51 9.05 5.64
C GLN A 133 -3.37 8.50 4.52
N LEU A 134 -4.66 8.85 4.52
CA LEU A 134 -5.51 8.53 3.39
C LEU A 134 -5.06 9.31 2.15
N CYS A 135 -4.87 8.60 1.04
CA CYS A 135 -4.59 9.20 -0.25
C CYS A 135 -5.91 9.58 -0.92
N ASN A 136 -6.07 10.87 -1.23
CA ASN A 136 -7.18 11.34 -2.06
C ASN A 136 -6.82 11.04 -3.52
N ALA A 137 -7.02 9.78 -3.91
CA ALA A 137 -6.58 9.26 -5.20
C ALA A 137 -7.28 9.91 -6.40
N SER A 138 -8.46 10.51 -6.26
CA SER A 138 -9.16 11.21 -7.35
C SER A 138 -10.29 12.10 -6.83
N ALA A 139 -10.93 12.87 -7.72
CA ALA A 139 -12.20 13.56 -7.47
C ALA A 139 -13.35 12.61 -7.04
N GLY A 140 -13.16 11.29 -7.16
CA GLY A 140 -14.12 10.23 -6.86
C GLY A 140 -13.76 9.32 -5.67
N TYR A 141 -12.90 9.76 -4.74
CA TYR A 141 -12.53 9.07 -3.48
C TYR A 141 -11.74 7.75 -3.60
N THR A 142 -11.72 7.10 -4.76
CA THR A 142 -10.94 5.88 -5.03
C THR A 142 -10.00 6.05 -6.22
N PHE A 143 -8.97 5.21 -6.29
CA PHE A 143 -8.12 5.07 -7.47
C PHE A 143 -8.95 4.59 -8.66
N ASP A 144 -8.80 5.27 -9.80
CA ASP A 144 -9.58 5.07 -11.03
C ASP A 144 -8.93 4.10 -12.03
N GLY A 145 -7.77 3.54 -11.67
CA GLY A 145 -7.00 2.65 -12.53
C GLY A 145 -6.24 3.35 -13.66
N GLN A 146 -6.26 4.69 -13.74
CA GLN A 146 -5.61 5.42 -14.81
C GLN A 146 -4.13 5.66 -14.51
N PRO A 147 -3.23 5.50 -15.51
CA PRO A 147 -1.80 5.76 -15.33
C PRO A 147 -1.48 7.19 -14.85
N GLY A 148 -2.24 8.20 -15.31
CA GLY A 148 -2.05 9.57 -14.86
C GLY A 148 -2.32 9.73 -13.36
N THR A 149 -3.42 9.17 -12.87
CA THR A 149 -3.77 9.14 -11.46
C THR A 149 -2.74 8.37 -10.62
N ALA A 150 -2.25 7.23 -11.14
CA ALA A 150 -1.18 6.48 -10.48
C ALA A 150 0.10 7.32 -10.34
N TRP A 151 0.44 8.08 -11.39
CA TRP A 151 1.58 8.97 -11.38
C TRP A 151 1.44 10.11 -10.37
N ASP A 152 0.26 10.73 -10.28
CA ASP A 152 -0.03 11.78 -9.30
C ASP A 152 0.11 11.28 -7.85
N ILE A 153 -0.35 10.06 -7.58
CA ILE A 153 -0.19 9.40 -6.26
C ILE A 153 1.29 9.20 -5.94
N ILE A 154 2.08 8.68 -6.89
CA ILE A 154 3.52 8.47 -6.72
C ILE A 154 4.24 9.81 -6.47
N GLN A 155 3.96 10.84 -7.26
CA GLN A 155 4.54 12.18 -7.06
C GLN A 155 4.16 12.78 -5.69
N GLY A 156 2.91 12.58 -5.27
CA GLY A 156 2.43 12.97 -3.95
C GLY A 156 3.14 12.25 -2.80
N LEU A 157 3.51 10.97 -2.98
CA LEU A 157 4.32 10.23 -2.01
C LEU A 157 5.78 10.74 -2.00
N LEU A 158 6.39 10.87 -3.18
CA LEU A 158 7.81 11.23 -3.32
C LEU A 158 8.10 12.64 -2.79
N SER A 159 7.23 13.60 -3.06
CA SER A 159 7.34 14.97 -2.51
C SER A 159 7.37 14.99 -0.98
N ARG A 160 6.57 14.13 -0.31
CA ARG A 160 6.55 14.00 1.16
C ARG A 160 7.79 13.31 1.73
N LEU A 161 8.49 12.52 0.92
CA LEU A 161 9.76 11.89 1.33
C LEU A 161 10.95 12.86 1.28
N ASN A 162 10.76 14.08 0.74
CA ASN A 162 11.80 15.08 0.49
C ASN A 162 12.95 14.51 -0.37
N LEU A 163 12.60 13.77 -1.43
CA LEU A 163 13.53 13.14 -2.37
C LEU A 163 13.86 14.02 -3.56
#